data_AF-A0AAV5FDN9-F1
#
_entry.id   AF-A0AAV5FDN9-F1
#
_cell.length_a   1.000
_cell.length_b   1.000
_cell.length_c   1.000
_cell.angle_alpha   90.00
_cell.angle_beta   90.00
_cell.angle_gamma   90.00
#
_symmetry.space_group_name_H-M   'P 1'
#
loop_
_entity.id
_entity.type
_entity.pdbx_description
1 polymer ?
#
loop_
_entity_poly.entity_id
_entity_poly.type
_entity_poly.pdbx_seq_one_letter_code
_entity_poly.pdbx_strand_id
1 'polypeptide(L)'
;MCHIQRKFTIGTPRFRLLPETLSPPALTSDDDDAAAEYPRWVLLESLAYVAKRDNGTTAFSRTSDGKEIQVTVCPRRPPSVSYLCVYSPDAEIPVESKILAMEEDLVLLLITVSCQRDVMKNIDYYVYRAADRAAGGKPSLTLLKRPPAPYISFYAEHTGILHCGNSHHRPQLGSESGISLRPHVQVAESSYIIAALKTVPWEMQNEFEFPQGSFILSLYHSKKDAWTVTI
;
A
#
# COMPACT_ATOMS: atom_id res chain seq x y z
N MET A 1 -22.23 -11.47 7.25
CA MET A 1 -22.26 -12.69 6.42
C MET A 1 -22.50 -12.28 4.96
N CYS A 2 -21.46 -12.26 4.12
CA CYS A 2 -21.67 -12.13 2.68
C CYS A 2 -22.24 -13.44 2.14
N HIS A 3 -23.52 -13.44 1.79
CA HIS A 3 -24.16 -14.58 1.14
C HIS A 3 -23.56 -14.75 -0.26
N ILE A 4 -22.75 -15.80 -0.43
CA ILE A 4 -22.18 -16.21 -1.72
C ILE A 4 -23.33 -16.82 -2.55
N GLN A 5 -24.05 -15.99 -3.29
CA GLN A 5 -24.90 -16.48 -4.38
C GLN A 5 -24.10 -16.39 -5.68
N ARG A 6 -23.67 -17.55 -6.18
CA ARG A 6 -23.17 -17.73 -7.56
C ARG A 6 -24.34 -17.56 -8.54
N LYS A 7 -24.79 -16.32 -8.76
CA LYS A 7 -25.64 -16.00 -9.92
C LYS A 7 -24.75 -15.45 -11.02
N PHE A 8 -24.57 -16.27 -12.06
CA PHE A 8 -23.92 -15.88 -13.30
C PHE A 8 -24.83 -14.90 -14.04
N THR A 9 -24.55 -13.60 -13.92
CA THR A 9 -25.19 -12.58 -14.76
C THR A 9 -24.19 -12.16 -15.84
N ILE A 10 -24.61 -12.28 -17.10
CA ILE A 10 -23.83 -11.89 -18.28
C ILE A 10 -23.73 -10.36 -18.27
N GLY A 11 -22.53 -9.81 -18.09
CA GLY A 11 -22.27 -8.37 -18.24
C GLY A 11 -21.32 -7.73 -17.22
N THR A 12 -20.94 -8.39 -16.14
CA THR A 12 -19.96 -7.83 -15.18
C THR A 12 -18.54 -8.04 -15.72
N PRO A 13 -17.66 -7.02 -15.77
CA PRO A 13 -16.25 -7.24 -16.04
C PRO A 13 -15.72 -8.26 -15.03
N ARG A 14 -15.19 -9.38 -15.54
CA ARG A 14 -14.60 -10.43 -14.71
C ARG A 14 -13.24 -9.94 -14.22
N PHE A 15 -13.24 -9.19 -13.14
CA PHE A 15 -12.03 -9.03 -12.33
C PHE A 15 -11.64 -10.43 -11.84
N ARG A 16 -10.45 -10.86 -12.24
CA ARG A 16 -9.89 -12.15 -11.84
C ARG A 16 -8.44 -11.93 -11.49
N LEU A 17 -8.08 -12.39 -10.30
CA LEU A 17 -6.70 -12.49 -9.88
C LEU A 17 -5.88 -13.33 -10.85
N LEU A 18 -4.68 -12.84 -11.15
CA LEU A 18 -3.61 -13.61 -11.73
C LEU A 18 -3.37 -14.87 -10.89
N PRO A 19 -3.32 -16.08 -11.50
CA PRO A 19 -3.06 -17.33 -10.77
C PRO A 19 -1.82 -17.29 -9.87
N GLU A 20 -0.81 -16.52 -10.29
CA GLU A 20 0.45 -16.31 -9.58
C GLU A 20 0.21 -15.62 -8.24
N THR A 21 -0.68 -14.63 -8.18
CA THR A 21 -1.00 -13.92 -6.92
C THR A 21 -1.72 -14.79 -5.90
N LEU A 22 -2.27 -15.93 -6.32
CA LEU A 22 -2.89 -16.92 -5.43
C LEU A 22 -1.88 -17.96 -4.89
N SER A 23 -0.65 -17.94 -5.38
CA SER A 23 0.36 -18.96 -5.10
C SER A 23 1.62 -18.30 -4.53
N PRO A 24 1.58 -17.78 -3.28
CA PRO A 24 2.75 -17.15 -2.67
C PRO A 24 3.92 -18.15 -2.56
N PRO A 25 5.17 -17.67 -2.59
CA PRO A 25 6.33 -18.51 -2.33
C PRO A 25 6.18 -19.31 -1.04
N ALA A 26 6.72 -20.53 -1.02
CA ALA A 26 6.77 -21.35 0.20
C ALA A 26 7.62 -20.65 1.27
N LEU A 27 7.16 -20.68 2.53
CA LEU A 27 7.93 -20.16 3.66
C LEU A 27 9.07 -21.11 4.00
N THR A 28 10.21 -20.54 4.36
CA THR A 28 11.40 -21.24 4.84
C THR A 28 11.76 -20.75 6.24
N SER A 29 12.58 -21.51 6.99
CA SER A 29 13.12 -21.05 8.28
C SER A 29 13.87 -19.72 8.14
N ASP A 30 14.58 -19.55 7.02
CA ASP A 30 15.32 -18.33 6.72
C ASP A 30 14.40 -17.10 6.59
N ASP A 31 13.15 -17.29 6.15
CA ASP A 31 12.14 -16.22 6.05
C ASP A 31 11.68 -15.78 7.45
N ASP A 32 11.51 -16.71 8.37
CA ASP A 32 11.15 -16.41 9.76
C ASP A 32 12.28 -15.66 10.47
N ASP A 33 13.54 -16.08 10.26
CA ASP A 33 14.71 -15.37 10.77
C ASP A 33 14.84 -13.98 10.13
N ALA A 34 14.56 -13.84 8.83
CA ALA A 34 14.55 -12.54 8.17
C ALA A 34 13.45 -11.63 8.72
N ALA A 35 12.27 -12.18 9.07
CA ALA A 35 11.20 -11.45 9.74
C ALA A 35 11.57 -11.08 11.19
N ALA A 36 12.42 -11.87 11.83
CA ALA A 36 13.00 -11.56 13.12
C ALA A 36 14.08 -10.46 13.03
N GLU A 37 14.96 -10.53 12.05
CA GLU A 37 16.14 -9.67 11.96
C GLU A 37 15.88 -8.34 11.25
N TYR A 38 14.83 -8.26 10.41
CA TYR A 38 14.55 -7.14 9.51
C TYR A 38 15.80 -6.77 8.69
N PRO A 39 16.04 -7.40 7.52
CA PRO A 39 17.25 -7.13 6.75
C PRO A 39 17.40 -5.63 6.45
N ARG A 40 18.65 -5.16 6.31
CA ARG A 40 18.95 -3.73 6.13
C ARG A 40 18.25 -3.12 4.91
N TRP A 41 17.99 -3.92 3.90
CA TRP A 41 17.19 -3.56 2.74
C TRP A 41 16.49 -4.82 2.24
N VAL A 42 15.42 -4.63 1.46
CA VAL A 42 14.73 -5.71 0.77
C VAL A 42 14.47 -5.30 -0.68
N LEU A 43 14.42 -6.29 -1.56
CA LEU A 43 13.74 -6.17 -2.84
C LEU A 43 12.29 -6.60 -2.62
N LEU A 44 11.30 -5.78 -2.96
CA LEU A 44 9.89 -6.06 -2.71
C LEU A 44 9.13 -6.28 -4.02
N GLU A 45 8.31 -7.32 -4.08
CA GLU A 45 7.39 -7.57 -5.19
C GLU A 45 6.39 -6.41 -5.36
N SER A 46 6.04 -6.07 -6.60
CA SER A 46 5.15 -4.94 -6.94
C SER A 46 3.67 -5.21 -6.66
N LEU A 47 3.28 -6.48 -6.61
CA LEU A 47 1.94 -6.95 -6.30
C LEU A 47 1.95 -7.76 -5.01
N ALA A 48 0.90 -7.64 -4.21
CA ALA A 48 0.73 -8.51 -3.06
C ALA A 48 -0.03 -9.79 -3.43
N TYR A 49 0.37 -10.89 -2.81
CA TYR A 49 -0.30 -12.17 -2.92
C TYR A 49 -1.59 -12.19 -2.09
N VAL A 50 -2.59 -12.93 -2.54
CA VAL A 50 -3.84 -13.15 -1.82
C VAL A 50 -3.77 -14.49 -1.10
N ALA A 51 -3.28 -14.46 0.14
CA ALA A 51 -3.11 -15.64 0.97
C ALA A 51 -3.05 -15.25 2.45
N LYS A 52 -3.51 -16.15 3.32
CA LYS A 52 -3.33 -15.99 4.77
C LYS A 52 -1.90 -16.35 5.17
N ARG A 53 -1.19 -15.40 5.77
CA ARG A 53 0.16 -15.58 6.37
C ARG A 53 0.20 -14.87 7.70
N ASP A 54 0.81 -15.48 8.71
CA ASP A 54 0.90 -14.89 10.04
C ASP A 54 2.36 -14.94 10.53
N ASN A 55 2.95 -13.77 10.82
CA ASN A 55 4.29 -13.66 11.42
C ASN A 55 4.40 -12.36 12.23
N GLY A 56 5.60 -12.05 12.75
CA GLY A 56 5.86 -10.84 13.55
C GLY A 56 5.71 -9.50 12.81
N THR A 57 5.44 -9.51 11.50
CA THR A 57 5.19 -8.33 10.66
C THR A 57 3.71 -8.15 10.31
N THR A 58 2.83 -9.06 10.77
CA THR A 58 1.40 -8.97 10.47
C THR A 58 0.76 -7.75 11.11
N ALA A 59 0.08 -6.95 10.30
CA ALA A 59 -0.73 -5.82 10.73
C ALA A 59 -2.19 -6.00 10.29
N PHE A 60 -3.11 -5.42 11.07
CA PHE A 60 -4.56 -5.53 10.88
C PHE A 60 -5.20 -4.16 10.72
N SER A 61 -6.28 -4.09 9.95
CA SER A 61 -7.10 -2.89 9.79
C SER A 61 -8.54 -3.25 9.43
N ARG A 62 -9.32 -2.24 9.05
CA ARG A 62 -10.65 -2.42 8.44
C ARG A 62 -10.73 -1.74 7.09
N THR A 63 -11.59 -2.23 6.22
CA THR A 63 -12.00 -1.56 4.97
C THR A 63 -12.86 -0.36 5.29
N SER A 64 -13.04 0.52 4.30
CA SER A 64 -13.96 1.65 4.43
C SER A 64 -15.42 1.21 4.64
N ASP A 65 -15.76 -0.04 4.30
CA ASP A 65 -17.05 -0.66 4.59
C ASP A 65 -17.02 -1.66 5.77
N GLY A 66 -15.97 -1.60 6.59
CA GLY A 66 -15.93 -2.21 7.92
C GLY A 66 -15.45 -3.67 8.00
N LYS A 67 -15.08 -4.29 6.87
CA LYS A 67 -14.56 -5.67 6.83
C LYS A 67 -13.14 -5.75 7.34
N GLU A 68 -12.79 -6.87 7.96
CA GLU A 68 -11.42 -7.08 8.44
C GLU A 68 -10.45 -7.32 7.30
N ILE A 69 -9.26 -6.72 7.43
CA ILE A 69 -8.15 -6.91 6.52
C ILE A 69 -6.86 -7.14 7.31
N GLN A 70 -6.05 -8.03 6.77
CA GLN A 70 -4.75 -8.41 7.27
C GLN A 70 -3.72 -8.22 6.16
N VAL A 71 -2.60 -7.59 6.51
CA VAL A 71 -1.42 -7.48 5.64
C VAL A 71 -0.20 -8.00 6.39
N THR A 72 0.57 -8.85 5.72
CA THR A 72 1.76 -9.46 6.30
C THR A 72 2.93 -9.31 5.34
N VAL A 73 4.07 -8.85 5.85
CA VAL A 73 5.33 -8.82 5.10
C VAL A 73 6.04 -10.16 5.27
N CYS A 74 6.48 -10.74 4.16
CA CYS A 74 7.36 -11.89 4.15
C CYS A 74 8.73 -11.40 3.68
N PRO A 75 9.55 -10.84 4.60
CA PRO A 75 10.87 -10.35 4.25
C PRO A 75 11.79 -11.52 3.92
N ARG A 76 12.62 -11.33 2.91
CA ARG A 76 13.66 -12.26 2.49
C ARG A 76 14.99 -11.54 2.43
N ARG A 77 16.06 -12.23 2.79
CA ARG A 77 17.41 -11.69 2.65
C ARG A 77 17.73 -11.55 1.16
N PRO A 78 18.20 -10.39 0.71
CA PRO A 78 18.63 -10.25 -0.67
C PRO A 78 19.72 -11.26 -1.06
N PRO A 79 19.76 -11.74 -2.32
CA PRO A 79 19.03 -11.22 -3.49
C PRO A 79 17.58 -11.70 -3.63
N SER A 80 17.07 -12.51 -2.69
CA SER A 80 15.69 -13.00 -2.74
C SER A 80 14.66 -11.87 -2.64
N VAL A 81 13.58 -11.99 -3.42
CA VAL A 81 12.48 -11.02 -3.46
C VAL A 81 11.56 -11.25 -2.26
N SER A 82 11.45 -10.24 -1.40
CA SER A 82 10.43 -10.15 -0.36
C SER A 82 9.06 -9.88 -0.99
N TYR A 83 7.99 -10.25 -0.29
CA TYR A 83 6.64 -10.06 -0.80
C TYR A 83 5.65 -9.72 0.31
N LEU A 84 4.48 -9.25 -0.08
CA LEU A 84 3.34 -9.02 0.82
C LEU A 84 2.27 -10.09 0.59
N CYS A 85 1.57 -10.43 1.67
CA CYS A 85 0.33 -11.18 1.63
C CYS A 85 -0.81 -10.32 2.17
N VAL A 86 -1.92 -10.27 1.43
CA VAL A 86 -3.17 -9.64 1.85
C VAL A 86 -4.21 -10.73 2.05
N TYR A 87 -4.95 -10.63 3.14
CA TYR A 87 -6.01 -11.55 3.49
C TYR A 87 -7.19 -10.79 4.10
N SER A 88 -8.41 -11.24 3.78
CA SER A 88 -9.62 -10.79 4.46
C SER A 88 -10.45 -12.03 4.82
N PRO A 89 -10.79 -12.25 6.10
CA PRO A 89 -11.67 -13.34 6.49
C PRO A 89 -13.13 -13.09 6.11
N ASP A 90 -13.52 -11.82 5.94
CA ASP A 90 -14.92 -11.41 5.79
C ASP A 90 -15.39 -11.30 4.33
N ALA A 91 -14.47 -11.16 3.38
CA ALA A 91 -14.78 -11.04 1.96
C ALA A 91 -13.59 -11.40 1.04
N GLU A 92 -13.88 -11.37 -0.26
CA GLU A 92 -12.90 -11.68 -1.30
C GLU A 92 -12.09 -10.44 -1.69
N ILE A 93 -10.89 -10.71 -2.20
CA ILE A 93 -10.01 -9.74 -2.85
C ILE A 93 -10.10 -10.05 -4.37
N PRO A 94 -10.94 -9.33 -5.14
CA PRO A 94 -11.26 -9.70 -6.52
C PRO A 94 -10.22 -9.23 -7.54
N VAL A 95 -9.30 -8.33 -7.13
CA VAL A 95 -8.25 -7.73 -7.96
C VAL A 95 -6.94 -7.68 -7.20
N GLU A 96 -5.84 -7.64 -7.94
CA GLU A 96 -4.49 -7.62 -7.42
C GLU A 96 -4.30 -6.39 -6.55
N SER A 97 -3.82 -6.62 -5.33
CA SER A 97 -3.40 -5.55 -4.44
C SER A 97 -2.07 -5.01 -4.92
N LYS A 98 -1.96 -3.68 -5.04
CA LYS A 98 -0.78 -3.03 -5.61
C LYS A 98 0.04 -2.36 -4.52
N ILE A 99 1.36 -2.43 -4.67
CA ILE A 99 2.29 -1.58 -3.95
C ILE A 99 2.51 -0.34 -4.80
N LEU A 100 2.07 0.81 -4.31
CA LEU A 100 2.15 2.06 -5.07
C LEU A 100 3.47 2.79 -4.86
N ALA A 101 3.96 2.78 -3.63
CA ALA A 101 5.21 3.43 -3.24
C ALA A 101 5.73 2.84 -1.93
N MET A 102 7.02 3.01 -1.67
CA MET A 102 7.67 2.57 -0.45
C MET A 102 8.76 3.58 -0.08
N GLU A 103 8.85 3.92 1.20
CA GLU A 103 9.94 4.72 1.74
C GLU A 103 10.22 4.32 3.18
N GLU A 104 11.49 4.10 3.50
CA GLU A 104 11.92 3.66 4.82
C GLU A 104 11.02 2.53 5.38
N ASP A 105 10.36 2.75 6.51
CA ASP A 105 9.47 1.80 7.17
C ASP A 105 8.03 1.80 6.62
N LEU A 106 7.74 2.54 5.55
CA LEU A 106 6.40 2.75 4.99
C LEU A 106 6.18 2.04 3.66
N VAL A 107 5.01 1.43 3.51
CA VAL A 107 4.54 0.89 2.23
C VAL A 107 3.12 1.40 1.96
N LEU A 108 2.93 2.07 0.83
CA LEU A 108 1.61 2.51 0.37
C LEU A 108 0.97 1.42 -0.48
N LEU A 109 -0.22 0.98 -0.06
CA LEU A 109 -0.95 -0.13 -0.65
C LEU A 109 -2.29 0.34 -1.21
N LEU A 110 -2.65 -0.23 -2.35
CA LEU A 110 -3.99 -0.15 -2.92
C LEU A 110 -4.63 -1.53 -2.85
N ILE A 111 -5.72 -1.65 -2.07
CA ILE A 111 -6.36 -2.94 -1.80
C ILE A 111 -7.84 -2.83 -2.08
N THR A 112 -8.40 -3.83 -2.76
CA THR A 112 -9.84 -3.93 -2.98
C THR A 112 -10.40 -5.15 -2.27
N VAL A 113 -11.36 -4.93 -1.38
CA VAL A 113 -12.03 -6.02 -0.64
C VAL A 113 -13.54 -5.90 -0.85
N SER A 114 -14.13 -6.84 -1.60
CA SER A 114 -15.55 -6.73 -1.96
C SER A 114 -16.21 -8.08 -2.18
N CYS A 115 -17.54 -8.11 -2.11
CA CYS A 115 -18.34 -9.29 -2.46
C CYS A 115 -18.69 -9.30 -3.98
N GLN A 116 -17.71 -8.97 -4.83
CA GLN A 116 -17.71 -8.95 -6.31
C GLN A 116 -18.63 -7.95 -7.06
N ARG A 117 -19.66 -7.35 -6.42
CA ARG A 117 -20.63 -6.48 -7.16
C ARG A 117 -20.19 -5.04 -7.37
N ASP A 118 -19.34 -4.50 -6.48
CA ASP A 118 -18.98 -3.07 -6.46
C ASP A 118 -17.45 -2.90 -6.31
N VAL A 119 -16.66 -3.64 -7.08
CA VAL A 119 -15.17 -3.65 -7.00
C VAL A 119 -14.58 -2.24 -6.98
N MET A 120 -15.02 -1.36 -7.89
CA MET A 120 -14.49 0.01 -8.02
C MET A 120 -14.84 0.95 -6.85
N LYS A 121 -15.89 0.65 -6.07
CA LYS A 121 -16.27 1.47 -4.90
C LYS A 121 -15.59 1.04 -3.61
N ASN A 122 -14.96 -0.14 -3.63
CA ASN A 122 -14.35 -0.77 -2.46
C ASN A 122 -12.81 -0.78 -2.56
N ILE A 123 -12.26 0.20 -3.29
CA ILE A 123 -10.82 0.44 -3.37
C ILE A 123 -10.43 1.31 -2.17
N ASP A 124 -9.57 0.77 -1.34
CA ASP A 124 -9.05 1.41 -0.15
C ASP A 124 -7.52 1.57 -0.25
N TYR A 125 -7.03 2.67 0.30
CA TYR A 125 -5.60 2.95 0.40
C TYR A 125 -5.15 2.70 1.83
N TYR A 126 -4.03 2.03 1.97
CA TYR A 126 -3.43 1.76 3.27
C TYR A 126 -1.98 2.19 3.30
N VAL A 127 -1.55 2.68 4.45
CA VAL A 127 -0.12 2.77 4.77
C VAL A 127 0.19 1.67 5.76
N TYR A 128 0.97 0.70 5.30
CA TYR A 128 1.63 -0.25 6.19
C TYR A 128 2.88 0.42 6.76
N ARG A 129 3.07 0.32 8.08
CA ARG A 129 4.29 0.74 8.76
C ARG A 129 4.93 -0.47 9.42
N ALA A 130 6.20 -0.71 9.13
CA ALA A 130 6.98 -1.76 9.78
C ALA A 130 7.18 -1.47 11.28
N ALA A 131 7.42 -2.51 12.06
CA ALA A 131 7.64 -2.37 13.49
C ALA A 131 8.95 -1.63 13.80
N ASP A 132 8.89 -0.59 14.64
CA ASP A 132 10.10 -0.08 15.31
C ASP A 132 10.47 -1.01 16.47
N ARG A 133 11.35 -1.99 16.18
CA ARG A 133 11.79 -2.94 17.21
C ARG A 133 12.62 -2.30 18.31
N ALA A 134 13.37 -1.23 18.04
CA ALA A 134 14.17 -0.56 19.07
C ALA A 134 13.27 0.06 20.15
N ALA A 135 12.07 0.48 19.75
CA ALA A 135 11.03 0.99 20.65
C ALA A 135 10.02 -0.09 21.12
N GLY A 136 10.21 -1.37 20.76
CA GLY A 136 9.25 -2.44 21.07
C GLY A 136 7.90 -2.28 20.37
N GLY A 137 7.86 -1.53 19.27
CA GLY A 137 6.66 -1.26 18.48
C GLY A 137 6.14 -2.49 17.75
N LYS A 138 4.87 -2.41 17.31
CA LYS A 138 4.22 -3.39 16.44
C LYS A 138 4.02 -2.80 15.05
N PRO A 139 3.98 -3.62 13.99
CA PRO A 139 3.61 -3.12 12.68
C PRO A 139 2.17 -2.60 12.70
N SER A 140 1.85 -1.63 11.85
CA SER A 140 0.51 -1.05 11.77
C SER A 140 0.04 -0.92 10.34
N LEU A 141 -1.29 -0.92 10.17
CA LEU A 141 -1.95 -0.78 8.88
C LEU A 141 -3.03 0.28 8.99
N THR A 142 -2.75 1.47 8.47
CA THR A 142 -3.63 2.64 8.57
C THR A 142 -4.43 2.81 7.30
N LEU A 143 -5.76 2.73 7.38
CA LEU A 143 -6.66 3.11 6.30
C LEU A 143 -6.58 4.62 6.07
N LEU A 144 -6.38 5.04 4.82
CA LEU A 144 -6.40 6.45 4.44
C LEU A 144 -7.80 6.88 4.00
N LYS A 145 -8.09 8.17 4.15
CA LYS A 145 -9.22 8.78 3.43
C LYS A 145 -9.03 8.62 1.94
N ARG A 146 -10.12 8.34 1.22
CA ARG A 146 -10.08 8.26 -0.24
C ARG A 146 -9.63 9.59 -0.84
N PRO A 147 -8.82 9.56 -1.91
CA PRO A 147 -8.53 10.76 -2.67
C PRO A 147 -9.82 11.41 -3.16
N PRO A 148 -9.84 12.74 -3.30
CA PRO A 148 -11.00 13.45 -3.82
C PRO A 148 -11.36 12.99 -5.23
N ALA A 149 -12.65 13.08 -5.53
CA ALA A 149 -13.19 12.83 -6.86
C ALA A 149 -12.48 13.70 -7.92
N PRO A 150 -12.38 13.23 -9.18
CA PRO A 150 -13.06 12.06 -9.75
C PRO A 150 -12.27 10.74 -9.66
N TYR A 151 -11.27 10.63 -8.79
CA TYR A 151 -10.29 9.55 -8.90
C TYR A 151 -10.67 8.28 -8.12
N ILE A 152 -10.74 7.17 -8.84
CA ILE A 152 -10.96 5.84 -8.27
C ILE A 152 -9.64 5.21 -7.79
N SER A 153 -8.54 5.38 -8.53
CA SER A 153 -7.22 4.86 -8.17
C SER A 153 -6.05 5.68 -8.75
N PHE A 154 -4.89 5.59 -8.09
CA PHE A 154 -3.59 6.04 -8.58
C PHE A 154 -2.77 4.86 -9.13
N TYR A 155 -1.77 5.19 -9.95
CA TYR A 155 -0.82 4.25 -10.50
C TYR A 155 0.52 4.35 -9.76
N ALA A 156 1.23 3.24 -9.64
CA ALA A 156 2.49 3.19 -8.90
C ALA A 156 3.55 4.11 -9.52
N GLU A 157 3.65 4.13 -10.85
CA GLU A 157 4.59 4.96 -11.60
C GLU A 157 4.40 6.48 -11.43
N HIS A 158 3.27 6.90 -10.87
CA HIS A 158 2.94 8.31 -10.62
C HIS A 158 2.70 8.61 -9.15
N THR A 159 3.05 7.69 -8.24
CA THR A 159 2.81 7.84 -6.80
C THR A 159 4.12 7.73 -6.02
N GLY A 160 4.31 8.63 -5.06
CA GLY A 160 5.39 8.60 -4.10
C GLY A 160 4.86 8.76 -2.67
N ILE A 161 5.59 8.22 -1.71
CA ILE A 161 5.41 8.46 -0.28
C ILE A 161 6.72 8.99 0.27
N LEU A 162 6.65 10.00 1.13
CA LEU A 162 7.81 10.66 1.73
C LEU A 162 7.62 10.79 3.23
N HIS A 163 8.61 10.36 4.01
CA HIS A 163 8.67 10.59 5.44
C HIS A 163 9.02 12.05 5.73
N CYS A 164 8.27 12.67 6.62
CA CYS A 164 8.47 14.04 7.04
C CYS A 164 9.04 14.04 8.46
N GLY A 165 10.36 13.97 8.56
CA GLY A 165 11.12 14.14 9.80
C GLY A 165 11.43 15.61 10.07
N ASN A 166 11.23 16.05 11.32
CA ASN A 166 11.68 17.36 11.80
C ASN A 166 13.13 17.24 12.29
N SER A 167 14.09 16.94 11.41
CA SER A 167 15.50 16.84 11.80
C SER A 167 16.44 17.35 10.72
N HIS A 168 17.10 18.47 11.04
CA HIS A 168 18.28 18.96 10.35
C HIS A 168 19.36 17.87 10.37
N HIS A 169 19.58 17.18 9.25
CA HIS A 169 20.84 16.48 9.01
C HIS A 169 21.60 17.14 7.86
N ARG A 170 22.69 17.81 8.23
CA ARG A 170 23.83 18.10 7.36
C ARG A 170 24.33 16.76 6.82
N PRO A 171 24.41 16.56 5.49
CA PRO A 171 24.90 15.31 4.93
C PRO A 171 26.35 15.10 5.39
N GLN A 172 26.59 14.05 6.17
CA GLN A 172 27.96 13.54 6.33
C GLN A 172 28.25 12.66 5.11
N LEU A 173 29.16 13.15 4.28
CA LEU A 173 29.70 12.47 3.11
C LEU A 173 30.29 11.11 3.56
N GLY A 174 29.58 10.02 3.30
CA GLY A 174 30.03 8.66 3.62
C GLY A 174 28.94 7.63 3.94
N SER A 175 27.68 8.02 4.13
CA SER A 175 26.59 7.05 4.34
C SER A 175 25.89 6.74 3.01
N GLU A 176 26.18 5.58 2.43
CA GLU A 176 25.47 5.03 1.27
C GLU A 176 23.97 4.99 1.54
N SER A 177 23.21 5.83 0.84
CA SER A 177 21.76 5.95 0.93
C SER A 177 21.10 4.76 0.21
N GLY A 178 21.01 3.62 0.89
CA GLY A 178 20.18 2.49 0.47
C GLY A 178 18.73 2.66 0.93
N ILE A 179 17.77 2.29 0.08
CA ILE A 179 16.35 2.21 0.43
C ILE A 179 16.19 1.08 1.48
N SER A 180 15.98 1.44 2.74
CA SER A 180 16.06 0.55 3.90
C SER A 180 14.71 0.45 4.60
N LEU A 181 14.16 -0.74 4.84
CA LEU A 181 12.94 -0.95 5.68
C LEU A 181 13.21 -0.77 7.18
N ARG A 182 14.11 0.14 7.56
CA ARG A 182 14.40 0.46 8.96
C ARG A 182 14.16 1.94 9.19
N PRO A 183 13.54 2.34 10.31
CA PRO A 183 13.53 3.73 10.71
C PRO A 183 14.98 4.21 10.83
N HIS A 184 15.41 5.13 9.97
CA HIS A 184 16.74 5.77 10.13
C HIS A 184 16.73 6.82 11.24
N VAL A 185 15.53 7.18 11.72
CA VAL A 185 15.29 8.26 12.67
C VAL A 185 14.55 7.70 13.87
N GLN A 186 15.20 7.72 15.04
CA GLN A 186 14.47 7.82 16.29
C GLN A 186 13.86 9.22 16.40
N VAL A 187 12.64 9.27 16.95
CA VAL A 187 12.01 10.40 17.65
C VAL A 187 10.79 11.04 16.96
N ALA A 188 9.68 11.02 17.72
CA ALA A 188 8.50 11.90 17.76
C ALA A 188 7.75 12.19 16.45
N GLU A 189 6.48 11.74 16.40
CA GLU A 189 5.47 12.10 15.39
C GLU A 189 6.00 12.13 13.95
N SER A 190 6.50 10.98 13.48
CA SER A 190 6.85 10.77 12.07
C SER A 190 5.61 10.92 11.21
N SER A 191 5.45 12.09 10.62
CA SER A 191 4.45 12.31 9.58
C SER A 191 4.96 11.84 8.23
N TYR A 192 4.06 11.71 7.26
CA TYR A 192 4.42 11.42 5.90
C TYR A 192 3.50 12.17 4.95
N ILE A 193 4.00 12.41 3.75
CA ILE A 193 3.24 12.95 2.63
C ILE A 193 3.13 11.87 1.57
N ILE A 194 1.97 11.75 0.95
CA ILE A 194 1.81 10.98 -0.29
C ILE A 194 1.56 11.96 -1.41
N ALA A 195 2.31 11.83 -2.49
CA ALA A 195 2.11 12.61 -3.70
C ALA A 195 1.70 11.67 -4.83
N ALA A 196 0.58 11.97 -5.48
CA ALA A 196 0.11 11.22 -6.63
C ALA A 196 -0.19 12.17 -7.78
N LEU A 197 0.43 11.92 -8.92
CA LEU A 197 0.24 12.69 -10.14
C LEU A 197 -0.72 11.95 -11.08
N LYS A 198 -1.62 12.68 -11.73
CA LYS A 198 -2.50 12.09 -12.73
C LYS A 198 -2.80 13.07 -13.84
N THR A 199 -2.87 12.60 -15.08
CA THR A 199 -3.34 13.43 -16.20
C THR A 199 -4.80 13.83 -15.95
N VAL A 200 -5.15 15.09 -16.25
CA VAL A 200 -6.54 15.54 -16.19
C VAL A 200 -7.39 14.63 -17.08
N PRO A 201 -8.45 13.98 -16.54
CA PRO A 201 -9.36 13.18 -17.35
C PRO A 201 -9.92 14.01 -18.51
N TRP A 202 -10.03 13.41 -19.68
CA TRP A 202 -10.55 14.07 -20.89
C TRP A 202 -11.93 14.71 -20.69
N GLU A 203 -12.75 14.13 -19.81
CA GLU A 203 -14.06 14.66 -19.41
C GLU A 203 -13.94 16.06 -18.77
N MET A 204 -12.94 16.27 -17.92
CA MET A 204 -12.67 17.57 -17.27
C MET A 204 -11.88 18.53 -18.16
N GLN A 205 -11.20 18.05 -19.21
CA GLN A 205 -10.48 18.94 -20.13
C GLN A 205 -11.43 19.88 -20.88
N ASN A 206 -12.60 19.37 -21.29
CA ASN A 206 -13.60 20.13 -22.03
C ASN A 206 -14.41 21.08 -21.14
N GLU A 207 -14.67 20.69 -19.88
CA GLU A 207 -15.51 21.47 -18.97
C GLU A 207 -14.76 22.64 -18.32
N PHE A 208 -13.45 22.49 -18.11
CA PHE A 208 -12.62 23.46 -17.40
C PHE A 208 -11.47 24.03 -18.24
N GLU A 209 -11.51 23.83 -19.57
CA GLU A 209 -10.51 24.33 -20.55
C GLU A 209 -9.05 23.98 -20.20
N PHE A 210 -8.81 22.80 -19.63
CA PHE A 210 -7.44 22.39 -19.32
C PHE A 210 -6.65 22.10 -20.61
N PRO A 211 -5.44 22.68 -20.77
CA PRO A 211 -4.56 22.34 -21.87
C PRO A 211 -4.30 20.83 -21.96
N GLN A 212 -4.06 20.36 -23.19
CA GLN A 212 -3.59 18.99 -23.38
C GLN A 212 -2.26 18.79 -22.64
N GLY A 213 -2.18 17.72 -21.84
CA GLY A 213 -1.01 17.46 -21.00
C GLY A 213 -1.05 18.14 -19.63
N SER A 214 -2.18 18.69 -19.19
CA SER A 214 -2.38 19.09 -17.80
C SER A 214 -2.37 17.89 -16.86
N PHE A 215 -1.79 18.10 -15.67
CA PHE A 215 -1.73 17.12 -14.59
C PHE A 215 -2.39 17.67 -13.34
N ILE A 216 -2.89 16.77 -12.51
CA ILE A 216 -3.41 17.06 -11.19
C ILE A 216 -2.52 16.38 -10.18
N LEU A 217 -1.97 17.17 -9.26
CA LEU A 217 -1.18 16.71 -8.14
C LEU A 217 -2.10 16.59 -6.91
N SER A 218 -2.25 15.37 -6.43
CA SER A 218 -2.92 15.07 -5.16
C SER A 218 -1.88 14.84 -4.08
N LEU A 219 -1.93 15.63 -3.01
CA LEU A 219 -1.05 15.51 -1.84
C LEU A 219 -1.86 15.10 -0.62
N TYR A 220 -1.52 14.00 0.02
CA TYR A 220 -2.05 13.64 1.34
C TYR A 220 -1.03 13.98 2.41
N HIS A 221 -1.47 14.57 3.52
CA HIS A 221 -0.61 14.86 4.66
C HIS A 221 -1.10 14.13 5.90
N SER A 222 -0.29 13.23 6.46
CA SER A 222 -0.75 12.38 7.58
C SER A 222 -1.13 13.15 8.84
N LYS A 223 -0.41 14.23 9.19
CA LYS A 223 -0.79 15.12 10.32
C LYS A 223 -2.18 15.74 10.19
N LYS A 224 -2.59 16.07 8.97
CA LYS A 224 -3.89 16.71 8.70
C LYS A 224 -4.98 15.68 8.41
N ASP A 225 -4.58 14.44 8.14
CA ASP A 225 -5.42 13.37 7.61
C ASP A 225 -6.32 13.89 6.48
N ALA A 226 -5.71 14.57 5.51
CA ALA A 226 -6.43 15.28 4.46
C ALA A 226 -5.64 15.31 3.15
N TRP A 227 -6.40 15.28 2.06
CA TRP A 227 -5.91 15.51 0.71
C TRP A 227 -6.02 16.99 0.34
N THR A 228 -5.00 17.49 -0.36
CA THR A 228 -5.02 18.76 -1.09
C THR A 228 -4.77 18.47 -2.55
N VAL A 229 -5.49 19.18 -3.43
CA VAL A 229 -5.38 19.02 -4.88
C VAL A 229 -4.87 20.31 -5.46
N THR A 230 -3.89 20.22 -6.35
CA THR A 230 -3.38 21.33 -7.13
C THR A 230 -3.38 20.94 -8.61
N ILE A 231 -3.72 21.89 -9.46
CA ILE A 231 -3.83 21.72 -10.91
C ILE A 231 -2.77 22.61 -11.58
#